data_AF-A0A2D4EZB1-F1
#
_entry.id   AF-A0A2D4EZB1-F1
#
_cell.length_a   1.000
_cell.length_b   1.000
_cell.length_c   1.000
_cell.angle_alpha   90.00
_cell.angle_beta   90.00
_cell.angle_gamma   90.00
#
_symmetry.space_group_name_H-M   'P 1'
#
loop_
_entity.id
_entity.type
_entity.pdbx_description
1 polymer ?
#
loop_
_entity_poly.entity_id
_entity_poly.type
_entity_poly.pdbx_seq_one_letter_code
_entity_poly.pdbx_strand_id
1 'polypeptide(L)'
;VHGDVKLVFDPVELSVLFSKFIQSIPDNQLVRQKLNCMTKIVDSDLFRLSECRDILLPLLVDQLSGQLDDNSHKPDHEACSQLLSNILEVLDRKEVGPTADHIQLIMERLLRRINRTVIGMGRQSTHIGSFVSCMTAILRQMGDSHYN
;
A
#
# COMPACT_ATOMS: atom_id res chain seq x y z
N VAL A 1 -19.85 29.17 -20.17
CA VAL A 1 -18.67 28.33 -20.52
C VAL A 1 -17.93 28.06 -19.22
N HIS A 2 -17.48 26.83 -19.00
CA HIS A 2 -17.01 26.20 -17.74
C HIS A 2 -18.10 25.39 -16.99
N GLY A 3 -18.80 24.55 -17.74
CA GLY A 3 -19.22 23.24 -17.24
C GLY A 3 -18.11 22.26 -17.58
N ASP A 4 -17.01 22.35 -16.83
CA ASP A 4 -15.79 21.63 -17.15
C ASP A 4 -15.94 20.15 -16.82
N VAL A 5 -15.76 19.33 -17.86
CA VAL A 5 -15.36 17.92 -17.83
C VAL A 5 -16.03 17.11 -16.71
N LYS A 6 -17.25 16.63 -16.99
CA LYS A 6 -17.81 15.46 -16.31
C LYS A 6 -16.72 14.40 -16.15
N LEU A 7 -16.55 13.90 -14.93
CA LEU A 7 -15.76 12.72 -14.58
C LEU A 7 -15.85 11.69 -15.71
N VAL A 8 -14.78 11.54 -16.51
CA VAL A 8 -14.81 10.75 -17.76
C VAL A 8 -14.88 9.25 -17.46
N PHE A 9 -14.57 8.84 -16.24
CA PHE A 9 -14.57 7.44 -15.82
C PHE A 9 -15.29 7.26 -14.49
N ASP A 10 -16.03 6.16 -14.40
CA ASP A 10 -16.48 5.60 -13.14
C ASP A 10 -15.25 5.28 -12.26
N PRO A 11 -15.26 5.63 -10.96
CA PRO A 11 -14.08 5.49 -10.10
C PRO A 11 -13.69 4.01 -9.89
N VAL A 12 -14.66 3.09 -9.88
CA VAL A 12 -14.40 1.66 -9.79
C VAL A 12 -13.76 1.16 -11.08
N GLU A 13 -14.27 1.57 -12.24
CA GLU A 13 -13.65 1.25 -13.54
C GLU A 13 -12.21 1.78 -13.63
N LEU A 14 -11.98 3.01 -13.17
CA LEU A 14 -10.64 3.61 -13.11
C LEU A 14 -9.69 2.81 -12.21
N SER A 15 -10.18 2.31 -11.07
CA SER A 15 -9.41 1.46 -10.15
C SER A 15 -8.99 0.13 -10.80
N VAL A 16 -9.88 -0.46 -11.61
CA VAL A 16 -9.57 -1.66 -12.40
C VAL A 16 -8.54 -1.37 -13.48
N LEU A 17 -8.65 -0.23 -14.18
CA LEU A 17 -7.70 0.19 -15.20
C LEU A 17 -6.30 0.41 -14.61
N PHE A 18 -6.19 1.10 -13.47
CA PHE A 18 -4.91 1.25 -12.77
C PHE A 18 -4.34 -0.09 -12.34
N SER A 19 -5.19 -1.01 -11.87
CA SER A 19 -4.74 -2.33 -11.47
C SER A 19 -4.14 -3.12 -12.62
N LYS A 20 -4.82 -3.14 -13.78
CA LYS A 20 -4.31 -3.75 -15.02
C LYS A 20 -3.02 -3.10 -15.50
N PHE A 21 -2.94 -1.77 -15.44
CA PHE A 21 -1.74 -1.02 -15.81
C PHE A 21 -0.53 -1.42 -14.95
N ILE A 22 -0.68 -1.41 -13.63
CA ILE A 22 0.39 -1.82 -12.71
C ILE A 22 0.80 -3.27 -12.96
N GLN A 23 -0.17 -4.18 -13.12
CA GLN A 23 0.10 -5.60 -13.36
C GLN A 23 0.76 -5.88 -14.72
N SER A 24 0.58 -5.00 -15.71
CA SER A 24 1.25 -5.13 -17.00
C SER A 24 2.76 -4.86 -16.94
N ILE A 25 3.25 -4.22 -15.86
CA ILE A 25 4.66 -4.00 -15.62
C ILE A 25 5.24 -5.22 -14.89
N PRO A 26 6.22 -5.94 -15.49
CA PRO A 26 6.86 -7.08 -14.84
C PRO A 26 7.49 -6.72 -13.49
N ASP A 27 7.45 -7.63 -12.51
CA ASP A 27 7.82 -7.33 -11.12
C ASP A 27 9.28 -6.92 -10.91
N ASN A 28 10.17 -7.27 -11.85
CA ASN A 28 11.59 -6.91 -11.83
C ASN A 28 11.94 -5.67 -12.66
N GLN A 29 10.94 -5.00 -13.24
CA GLN A 29 11.12 -3.80 -14.05
C GLN A 29 10.48 -2.58 -13.41
N LEU A 30 11.14 -1.43 -13.56
CA LEU A 30 10.60 -0.12 -13.15
C LEU A 30 10.11 -0.09 -11.70
N VAL A 31 10.72 -0.88 -10.80
CA VAL A 31 10.26 -1.10 -9.41
C VAL A 31 9.95 0.22 -8.71
N ARG A 32 10.91 1.17 -8.71
CA ARG A 32 10.73 2.49 -8.09
C ARG A 32 9.57 3.27 -8.71
N GLN A 33 9.49 3.31 -10.03
CA GLN A 33 8.44 4.03 -10.75
C GLN A 33 7.07 3.42 -10.50
N LYS A 34 6.98 2.09 -10.43
CA LYS A 34 5.76 1.34 -10.08
C LYS A 34 5.32 1.68 -8.66
N LEU A 35 6.23 1.65 -7.68
CA LEU A 35 5.95 2.01 -6.27
C LEU A 35 5.54 3.49 -6.12
N ASN A 36 6.20 4.40 -6.83
CA ASN A 36 5.85 5.82 -6.81
C ASN A 36 4.50 6.07 -7.47
N CYS A 37 4.18 5.38 -8.57
CA CYS A 37 2.87 5.44 -9.21
C CYS A 37 1.77 4.96 -8.26
N MET A 38 1.98 3.82 -7.60
CA MET A 38 1.09 3.30 -6.56
C MET A 38 0.90 4.30 -5.41
N THR A 39 1.96 4.98 -4.98
CA THR A 39 1.89 6.02 -3.94
C THR A 39 1.00 7.17 -4.39
N LYS A 40 1.11 7.59 -5.66
CA LYS A 40 0.23 8.64 -6.22
C LYS A 40 -1.24 8.24 -6.31
N ILE A 41 -1.53 6.96 -6.52
CA ILE A 41 -2.91 6.45 -6.47
C ILE A 41 -3.44 6.55 -5.04
N VAL A 42 -2.65 6.14 -4.04
CA VAL A 42 -3.02 6.22 -2.62
C VAL A 42 -3.22 7.66 -2.16
N ASP A 43 -2.40 8.61 -2.63
CA ASP A 43 -2.51 10.04 -2.31
C ASP A 43 -3.78 10.69 -2.89
N SER A 44 -4.39 10.07 -3.92
CA SER A 44 -5.55 10.60 -4.62
C SER A 44 -6.86 10.36 -3.86
N ASP A 45 -7.90 11.12 -4.21
CA ASP A 45 -9.24 10.92 -3.64
C ASP A 45 -9.85 9.57 -4.04
N LEU A 46 -9.35 8.92 -5.10
CA LEU A 46 -9.81 7.61 -5.55
C LEU A 46 -9.66 6.56 -4.45
N PHE A 47 -8.52 6.56 -3.76
CA PHE A 47 -8.24 5.58 -2.71
C PHE A 47 -8.99 5.88 -1.40
N ARG A 48 -9.69 7.02 -1.29
CA ARG A 48 -10.55 7.30 -0.14
C ARG A 48 -11.92 6.62 -0.26
N LEU A 49 -12.33 6.27 -1.48
CA LEU A 49 -13.58 5.57 -1.75
C LEU A 49 -13.44 4.09 -1.42
N SER A 50 -14.31 3.57 -0.54
CA SER A 50 -14.22 2.17 -0.07
C SER A 50 -14.18 1.16 -1.21
N GLU A 51 -15.09 1.27 -2.18
CA GLU A 51 -15.21 0.37 -3.34
C GLU A 51 -13.95 0.36 -4.23
N CYS A 52 -13.27 1.49 -4.34
CA CYS A 52 -12.01 1.60 -5.08
C CYS A 52 -10.87 0.98 -4.29
N ARG A 53 -10.87 1.20 -2.98
CA ARG A 53 -9.91 0.59 -2.03
C ARG A 53 -9.99 -0.93 -2.03
N ASP A 54 -11.19 -1.49 -2.10
CA ASP A 54 -11.41 -2.95 -2.16
C ASP A 54 -10.75 -3.59 -3.39
N ILE A 55 -10.56 -2.82 -4.46
CA ILE A 55 -9.90 -3.25 -5.69
C ILE A 55 -8.39 -2.98 -5.62
N LEU A 56 -8.02 -1.76 -5.20
CA LEU A 56 -6.64 -1.29 -5.26
C LEU A 56 -5.78 -1.88 -4.14
N LEU A 57 -6.28 -1.95 -2.90
CA LEU A 57 -5.47 -2.35 -1.76
C LEU A 57 -4.90 -3.78 -1.90
N PRO A 58 -5.66 -4.81 -2.33
CA PRO A 58 -5.09 -6.15 -2.55
C PRO A 58 -3.90 -6.14 -3.49
N LEU A 59 -4.00 -5.40 -4.60
CA LEU A 59 -2.89 -5.23 -5.53
C LEU A 59 -1.68 -4.55 -4.87
N LEU A 60 -1.90 -3.43 -4.17
CA LEU A 60 -0.83 -2.68 -3.52
C LEU A 60 -0.10 -3.55 -2.48
N VAL A 61 -0.86 -4.31 -1.70
CA VAL A 61 -0.35 -5.24 -0.69
C VAL A 61 0.43 -6.37 -1.34
N ASP A 62 -0.06 -6.96 -2.43
CA ASP A 62 0.68 -8.02 -3.13
C ASP A 62 1.99 -7.51 -3.74
N GLN A 63 1.99 -6.29 -4.29
CA GLN A 63 3.21 -5.67 -4.82
C GLN A 63 4.24 -5.36 -3.72
N LEU A 64 3.80 -4.83 -2.58
CA LEU A 64 4.66 -4.66 -1.41
C LEU A 64 5.17 -6.00 -0.87
N SER A 65 4.30 -7.01 -0.80
CA SER A 65 4.63 -8.36 -0.35
C SER A 65 5.74 -8.98 -1.20
N GLY A 66 5.67 -8.84 -2.52
CA GLY A 66 6.72 -9.31 -3.44
C GLY A 66 8.03 -8.56 -3.27
N GLN A 67 7.98 -7.24 -3.08
CA GLN A 67 9.20 -6.45 -2.84
C GLN A 67 9.87 -6.79 -1.52
N LEU A 68 9.09 -7.08 -0.48
CA LEU A 68 9.57 -7.44 0.87
C LEU A 68 9.73 -8.96 1.06
N ASP A 69 9.66 -9.75 0.00
CA ASP A 69 9.94 -11.19 0.05
C ASP A 69 11.44 -11.45 0.23
N ASP A 70 11.79 -12.50 0.97
CA ASP A 70 13.18 -12.87 1.24
C ASP A 70 13.96 -13.19 -0.07
N ASN A 71 13.25 -13.57 -1.15
CA ASN A 71 13.83 -13.83 -2.46
C ASN A 71 13.99 -12.58 -3.34
N SER A 72 13.58 -11.41 -2.86
CA SER A 72 13.73 -10.14 -3.60
C SER A 72 15.21 -9.75 -3.70
N HIS A 73 15.76 -9.79 -4.93
CA HIS A 73 17.18 -9.53 -5.14
C HIS A 73 17.61 -8.07 -4.88
N LYS A 74 16.69 -7.11 -5.03
CA LYS A 74 16.97 -5.68 -4.85
C LYS A 74 15.70 -4.91 -4.48
N PRO A 75 15.19 -5.07 -3.24
CA PRO A 75 14.05 -4.32 -2.78
C PRO A 75 14.32 -2.82 -2.76
N ASP A 76 13.33 -2.02 -3.15
CA ASP A 76 13.36 -0.57 -2.96
C ASP A 76 12.73 -0.21 -1.61
N HIS A 77 13.51 -0.37 -0.54
CA HIS A 77 13.04 -0.17 0.84
C HIS A 77 12.46 1.23 1.09
N GLU A 78 13.04 2.25 0.48
CA GLU A 78 12.56 3.63 0.59
C GLU A 78 11.15 3.74 0.04
N ALA A 79 10.96 3.39 -1.23
CA ALA A 79 9.67 3.49 -1.91
C ALA A 79 8.62 2.54 -1.32
N CYS A 80 9.02 1.35 -0.85
CA CYS A 80 8.12 0.43 -0.15
C CYS A 80 7.63 1.02 1.18
N SER A 81 8.54 1.56 2.00
CA SER A 81 8.18 2.15 3.28
C SER A 81 7.30 3.40 3.11
N GLN A 82 7.55 4.20 2.06
CA GLN A 82 6.71 5.35 1.73
C GLN A 82 5.30 4.92 1.32
N LEU A 83 5.17 3.99 0.37
CA LEU A 83 3.87 3.50 -0.07
C LEU A 83 3.07 2.92 1.10
N LEU A 84 3.68 2.07 1.92
CA LEU A 84 3.02 1.48 3.08
C LEU A 84 2.60 2.54 4.10
N SER A 85 3.46 3.53 4.37
CA SER A 85 3.13 4.64 5.27
C SER A 85 1.92 5.42 4.77
N ASN A 86 1.85 5.74 3.48
CA ASN A 86 0.72 6.48 2.90
C ASN A 86 -0.58 5.68 2.97
N ILE A 87 -0.51 4.36 2.71
CA ILE A 87 -1.68 3.48 2.85
C ILE A 87 -2.20 3.54 4.29
N LEU A 88 -1.33 3.34 5.27
CA LEU A 88 -1.71 3.33 6.69
C LEU A 88 -2.20 4.70 7.16
N GLU A 89 -1.63 5.80 6.65
CA GLU A 89 -2.11 7.15 6.96
C GLU A 89 -3.52 7.38 6.43
N VAL A 90 -3.84 6.93 5.21
CA VAL A 90 -5.20 7.06 4.66
C VAL A 90 -6.18 6.20 5.44
N LEU A 91 -5.82 4.97 5.82
CA LEU A 91 -6.69 4.05 6.56
C LEU A 91 -6.96 4.48 8.01
N ASP A 92 -6.08 5.30 8.62
CA ASP A 92 -6.26 5.84 9.97
C ASP A 92 -7.24 7.04 10.00
N ARG A 93 -7.63 7.58 8.83
CA ARG A 93 -8.53 8.74 8.75
C ARG A 93 -9.98 8.34 9.03
N LYS A 94 -10.68 9.15 9.81
CA LYS A 94 -12.07 8.85 10.19
C LYS A 94 -13.04 8.95 9.02
N GLU A 95 -12.71 9.77 8.02
CA GLU A 95 -13.55 10.07 6.87
C GLU A 95 -13.52 9.01 5.77
N VAL A 96 -12.64 8.01 5.82
CA VAL A 96 -12.54 6.98 4.77
C VAL A 96 -13.44 5.75 5.01
N GLY A 97 -14.27 5.78 6.07
CA GLY A 97 -15.18 4.70 6.42
C GLY A 97 -14.49 3.51 7.10
N PRO A 98 -15.15 2.34 7.18
CA PRO A 98 -14.59 1.16 7.83
C PRO A 98 -13.31 0.67 7.14
N THR A 99 -12.30 0.31 7.93
CA THR A 99 -10.99 -0.15 7.44
C THR A 99 -10.52 -1.47 8.06
N ALA A 100 -11.34 -2.13 8.89
CA ALA A 100 -10.94 -3.36 9.58
C ALA A 100 -10.47 -4.46 8.62
N ASP A 101 -11.25 -4.79 7.59
CA ASP A 101 -10.87 -5.82 6.61
C ASP A 101 -9.61 -5.44 5.82
N HIS A 102 -9.41 -4.14 5.56
CA HIS A 102 -8.20 -3.61 4.91
C HIS A 102 -6.96 -3.79 5.79
N ILE A 103 -7.09 -3.54 7.10
CA ILE A 103 -6.01 -3.74 8.08
C ILE A 103 -5.72 -5.23 8.28
N GLN A 104 -6.74 -6.08 8.32
CA GLN A 104 -6.57 -7.54 8.36
C GLN A 104 -5.72 -8.02 7.19
N LEU A 105 -6.04 -7.59 5.96
CA LEU A 105 -5.29 -7.94 4.77
C LEU A 105 -3.81 -7.49 4.85
N ILE A 106 -3.56 -6.25 5.28
CA ILE A 106 -2.19 -5.73 5.45
C ILE A 106 -1.43 -6.54 6.49
N MET A 107 -2.06 -6.82 7.64
CA MET A 107 -1.47 -7.59 8.73
C MET A 107 -1.06 -8.98 8.25
N GLU A 108 -1.99 -9.73 7.68
CA GLU A 108 -1.77 -11.12 7.24
C GLU A 108 -0.67 -11.24 6.19
N ARG A 109 -0.62 -10.28 5.25
CA ARG A 109 0.30 -10.34 4.11
C ARG A 109 1.66 -9.71 4.40
N LEU A 110 1.72 -8.64 5.19
CA LEU A 110 2.92 -7.80 5.30
C LEU A 110 3.60 -7.86 6.66
N LEU A 111 2.89 -8.07 7.77
CA LEU A 111 3.48 -7.89 9.12
C LEU A 111 4.72 -8.78 9.32
N ARG A 112 4.64 -10.06 8.94
CA ARG A 112 5.78 -10.99 9.02
C ARG A 112 6.95 -10.55 8.13
N ARG A 113 6.67 -10.06 6.92
CA ARG A 113 7.68 -9.64 5.95
C ARG A 113 8.40 -8.38 6.40
N ILE A 114 7.65 -7.41 6.94
CA ILE A 114 8.19 -6.20 7.56
C ILE A 114 9.11 -6.57 8.72
N ASN A 115 8.68 -7.47 9.60
CA ASN A 115 9.49 -7.91 10.73
C ASN A 115 10.81 -8.55 10.27
N ARG A 116 10.77 -9.47 9.31
CA ARG A 116 11.98 -10.06 8.70
C ARG A 116 12.88 -9.00 8.05
N THR A 117 12.29 -8.06 7.33
CA THR A 117 13.02 -6.95 6.70
C THR A 117 13.76 -6.14 7.76
N VAL A 118 13.11 -5.74 8.84
CA VAL A 118 13.73 -4.99 9.95
C VAL A 118 14.85 -5.77 10.63
N ILE A 119 14.67 -7.08 10.85
CA ILE A 119 15.71 -7.94 11.43
C ILE A 119 16.93 -8.07 10.50
N GLY A 120 16.69 -8.18 9.19
CA GLY A 120 17.73 -8.29 8.17
C GLY A 120 18.45 -6.97 7.87
N MET A 121 17.85 -5.83 8.22
CA MET A 121 18.45 -4.52 8.01
C MET A 121 19.62 -4.28 8.97
N GLY A 122 20.75 -3.84 8.43
CA GLY A 122 21.87 -3.37 9.23
C GLY A 122 21.48 -2.16 10.08
N ARG A 123 22.08 -2.04 11.28
CA ARG A 123 21.77 -0.99 12.27
C ARG A 123 21.96 0.45 11.77
N GLN A 124 22.66 0.63 10.65
CA GLN A 124 22.89 1.94 10.01
C GLN A 124 21.91 2.23 8.86
N SER A 125 20.96 1.34 8.57
CA SER A 125 19.98 1.57 7.51
C SER A 125 19.07 2.74 7.90
N THR A 126 19.02 3.76 7.03
CA THR A 126 18.17 4.94 7.21
C THR A 126 16.67 4.62 7.19
N HIS A 127 16.27 3.48 6.62
CA HIS A 127 14.87 3.09 6.45
C HIS A 127 14.32 2.23 7.59
N ILE A 128 15.16 1.78 8.53
CA ILE A 128 14.71 0.92 9.64
C ILE A 128 13.62 1.60 10.47
N GLY A 129 13.78 2.91 10.73
CA GLY A 129 12.80 3.71 11.46
C GLY A 129 11.43 3.75 10.76
N SER A 130 11.42 3.89 9.44
CA SER A 130 10.18 3.91 8.65
C SER A 130 9.43 2.58 8.72
N PHE A 131 10.12 1.44 8.65
CA PHE A 131 9.47 0.13 8.79
C PHE A 131 8.99 -0.15 10.21
N VAL A 132 9.74 0.27 11.24
CA VAL A 132 9.29 0.17 12.64
C VAL A 132 8.06 1.05 12.88
N SER A 133 8.01 2.24 12.28
CA SER A 133 6.84 3.12 12.30
C SER A 133 5.63 2.44 11.63
N CYS A 134 5.81 1.87 10.44
CA CYS A 134 4.75 1.12 9.75
C CYS A 134 4.24 -0.06 10.59
N MET A 135 5.15 -0.84 11.18
CA MET A 135 4.79 -1.96 12.05
C MET A 135 3.97 -1.49 13.26
N THR A 136 4.38 -0.39 13.89
CA THR A 136 3.65 0.20 15.02
C THR A 136 2.29 0.72 14.58
N ALA A 137 2.18 1.34 13.40
CA ALA A 137 0.93 1.83 12.84
C ALA A 137 -0.06 0.68 12.54
N ILE A 138 0.41 -0.44 11.95
CA ILE A 138 -0.41 -1.63 11.76
C ILE A 138 -0.96 -2.11 13.11
N LEU A 139 -0.09 -2.32 14.09
CA LEU A 139 -0.50 -2.82 15.41
C LEU A 139 -1.48 -1.89 16.13
N ARG A 140 -1.36 -0.56 15.93
CA ARG A 140 -2.26 0.44 16.52
C ARG A 140 -3.64 0.47 15.85
N GLN A 141 -3.73 0.14 14.57
CA GLN A 141 -4.99 0.11 13.82
C GLN A 141 -5.72 -1.24 13.95
N MET A 142 -5.06 -2.29 14.46
CA MET A 142 -5.71 -3.56 14.79
C MET A 142 -6.64 -3.41 16.00
N GLY A 143 -7.91 -3.80 15.82
CA GLY A 143 -8.88 -4.01 16.90
C GLY A 143 -9.08 -5.49 17.27
N ASP A 144 -9.96 -5.77 18.23
CA ASP A 144 -10.20 -7.11 18.79
C ASP A 144 -10.52 -8.19 17.74
N SER A 145 -11.18 -7.82 16.63
CA SER A 145 -11.50 -8.74 15.53
C SER A 145 -10.28 -9.36 14.87
N HIS A 146 -9.11 -8.72 14.95
CA HIS A 146 -7.87 -9.16 14.26
C HIS A 146 -7.05 -10.17 15.08
N TYR A 147 -7.47 -10.47 16.32
CA TYR A 147 -6.78 -11.38 17.23
C TYR A 147 -7.46 -12.75 17.39
N ASN A 148 -8.57 -12.99 16.68
CA ASN A 148 -9.35 -14.22 16.76
C ASN A 148 -9.02 -15.20 15.63
#